data_AF-A0A445DFN5-F1
#
_entry.id   AF-A0A445DFN5-F1
#
_cell.length_a   1.000
_cell.length_b   1.000
_cell.length_c   1.000
_cell.angle_alpha   90.00
_cell.angle_beta   90.00
_cell.angle_gamma   90.00
#
_symmetry.space_group_name_H-M   'P 1'
#
loop_
_entity.id
_entity.type
_entity.pdbx_description
1 polymer ?
#
loop_
_entity_poly.entity_id
_entity_poly.type
_entity_poly.pdbx_seq_one_letter_code
_entity_poly.pdbx_strand_id
1 'polypeptide(L)'
;MNDSTSNQLNKSDFDYSYETHQADEGRWKSKISPTLKTNPSAGINYLARIYVHILKDVGLWTISKVILNHSHPCCPDRAEMLKQHRELNMFVYHTIETHEKARISVRKTYQSFVAAAGSHRELSFIEKDVRNYITREVWNGSEQDDAKEFEKYLLRMKEKNQNFFFDLNLEGDHSIKHALWADARSSVACEYFGDVISFDTTYNTNRYSVHPN
;
A
#
# COMPACT_ATOMS: atom_id res chain seq x y z
N MET A 1 -23.88 43.74 -28.66
CA MET A 1 -22.55 44.35 -28.86
C MET A 1 -21.83 44.28 -27.53
N ASN A 2 -20.57 43.87 -27.59
CA ASN A 2 -19.74 43.35 -26.51
C ASN A 2 -19.33 44.44 -25.50
N ASP A 3 -19.05 44.07 -24.25
CA ASP A 3 -17.65 43.95 -23.81
C ASP A 3 -17.53 43.20 -22.47
N SER A 4 -16.64 42.21 -22.51
CA SER A 4 -16.21 41.35 -21.40
C SER A 4 -14.84 41.83 -20.95
N THR A 5 -14.55 41.82 -19.65
CA THR A 5 -13.15 41.80 -19.19
C THR A 5 -13.03 40.90 -17.97
N SER A 6 -12.48 39.71 -18.21
CA SER A 6 -12.04 38.73 -17.23
C SER A 6 -10.54 38.90 -17.06
N ASN A 7 -10.08 39.19 -15.85
CA ASN A 7 -8.65 39.24 -15.51
C ASN A 7 -8.24 37.88 -14.94
N GLN A 8 -7.51 37.10 -15.73
CA GLN A 8 -6.69 35.98 -15.27
C GLN A 8 -5.28 36.49 -14.99
N LEU A 9 -4.71 36.15 -13.82
CA LEU A 9 -3.29 36.29 -13.53
C LEU A 9 -2.78 35.04 -12.80
N ASN A 10 -1.56 34.66 -13.18
CA ASN A 10 -0.98 33.32 -13.13
C ASN A 10 -0.32 32.95 -11.80
N LYS A 11 -0.24 31.63 -11.57
CA LYS A 11 0.63 30.94 -10.60
C LYS A 11 2.10 31.03 -11.02
N SER A 12 2.91 31.75 -10.26
CA SER A 12 4.32 31.42 -9.96
C SER A 12 4.85 32.40 -8.93
N ASP A 13 5.82 31.94 -8.14
CA ASP A 13 6.62 32.69 -7.16
C ASP A 13 6.06 32.67 -5.74
N PHE A 14 6.50 31.69 -4.95
CA PHE A 14 7.04 31.92 -3.60
C PHE A 14 7.92 30.73 -3.19
N ASP A 15 9.20 31.07 -2.99
CA ASP A 15 10.29 30.23 -2.51
C ASP A 15 10.01 29.62 -1.13
N TYR A 16 10.41 28.35 -0.96
CA TYR A 16 10.81 27.82 0.34
C TYR A 16 12.05 26.93 0.17
N SER A 17 13.21 27.52 0.45
CA SER A 17 14.46 26.83 0.71
C SER A 17 14.65 26.68 2.22
N TYR A 18 15.01 25.48 2.69
CA TYR A 18 15.86 25.33 3.87
C TYR A 18 16.88 24.21 3.63
N GLU A 19 18.15 24.60 3.71
CA GLU A 19 19.33 23.75 3.65
C GLU A 19 19.56 23.03 4.98
N THR A 20 20.19 21.85 4.91
CA THR A 20 21.13 21.40 5.94
C THR A 20 22.39 20.83 5.26
N HIS A 21 23.51 21.52 5.44
CA HIS A 21 24.88 20.99 5.29
C HIS A 21 25.21 20.12 6.52
N GLN A 22 26.13 19.16 6.61
CA GLN A 22 27.42 18.75 6.00
C GLN A 22 27.60 17.27 6.46
N ALA A 23 28.40 16.34 5.91
CA ALA A 23 29.82 16.41 5.62
C ALA A 23 30.26 15.28 4.66
N ASP A 24 31.41 15.56 4.03
CA ASP A 24 32.19 14.75 3.10
C ASP A 24 32.33 13.27 3.48
N GLU A 25 31.91 12.39 2.57
CA GLU A 25 32.83 11.43 1.94
C GLU A 25 32.30 11.17 0.51
N GLY A 26 33.14 11.42 -0.49
CA GLY A 26 32.76 11.50 -1.90
C GLY A 26 31.93 10.33 -2.42
N ARG A 27 30.61 10.53 -2.50
CA ARG A 27 29.70 9.78 -3.37
C ARG A 27 29.19 10.69 -4.47
N TRP A 28 29.69 10.49 -5.68
CA TRP A 28 29.05 11.03 -6.87
C TRP A 28 27.64 10.44 -6.98
N LYS A 29 26.61 11.25 -6.71
CA LYS A 29 25.22 10.93 -7.05
C LYS A 29 24.99 11.43 -8.48
N SER A 30 24.57 10.55 -9.39
CA SER A 30 24.10 10.99 -10.70
C SER A 30 22.91 11.94 -10.53
N LYS A 31 22.90 13.07 -11.25
CA LYS A 31 21.73 13.98 -11.32
C LYS A 31 20.55 13.38 -12.12
N ILE A 32 20.71 12.16 -12.63
CA ILE A 32 19.66 11.43 -13.34
C ILE A 32 18.96 10.53 -12.34
N SER A 33 17.67 10.76 -12.16
CA SER A 33 16.78 9.89 -11.41
C SER A 33 16.75 8.50 -12.06
N PRO A 34 17.08 7.41 -11.34
CA PRO A 34 16.91 6.07 -11.88
C PRO A 34 15.45 5.83 -12.29
N THR A 35 15.22 5.26 -13.47
CA THR A 35 13.91 4.75 -13.88
C THR A 35 13.43 3.62 -12.96
N LEU A 36 14.37 2.94 -12.28
CA LEU A 36 14.11 1.97 -11.21
C LEU A 36 14.88 2.38 -9.95
N LYS A 37 14.18 2.88 -8.94
CA LYS A 37 14.75 3.07 -7.60
C LYS A 37 14.90 1.69 -6.94
N THR A 38 16.08 1.11 -7.02
CA THR A 38 16.46 -0.02 -6.16
C THR A 38 16.93 0.55 -4.83
N ASN A 39 16.37 0.06 -3.71
CA ASN A 39 16.90 0.40 -2.39
C ASN A 39 18.35 -0.11 -2.34
N PRO A 40 19.34 0.77 -2.09
CA PRO A 40 20.70 0.31 -1.85
C PRO A 40 20.63 -0.68 -0.68
N SER A 41 21.12 -1.90 -0.85
CA SER A 41 21.31 -2.78 0.30
C SER A 41 22.37 -2.13 1.17
N ALA A 42 21.95 -1.54 2.28
CA ALA A 42 22.88 -1.07 3.28
C ALA A 42 23.61 -2.29 3.87
N GLY A 43 24.94 -2.28 3.81
CA GLY A 43 25.73 -2.96 4.83
C GLY A 43 26.47 -4.23 4.45
N ILE A 44 27.01 -4.37 3.22
CA ILE A 44 27.99 -5.43 2.97
C ILE A 44 29.11 -4.87 2.09
N ASN A 45 30.35 -5.02 2.55
CA ASN A 45 31.58 -4.60 1.85
C ASN A 45 31.80 -5.45 0.58
N TYR A 46 30.91 -5.31 -0.40
CA TYR A 46 31.03 -5.97 -1.68
C TYR A 46 32.03 -5.22 -2.56
N LEU A 47 33.03 -5.95 -3.02
CA LEU A 47 34.10 -5.46 -3.90
C LEU A 47 33.62 -5.32 -5.36
N ALA A 48 32.58 -6.07 -5.75
CA ALA A 48 32.07 -6.07 -7.12
C ALA A 48 31.33 -4.76 -7.42
N ARG A 49 31.77 -4.04 -8.46
CA ARG A 49 31.27 -2.71 -8.84
C ARG A 49 31.41 -2.48 -10.33
N ILE A 50 30.42 -1.83 -10.94
CA ILE A 50 30.50 -1.33 -12.32
C ILE A 50 30.50 0.20 -12.26
N TYR A 51 31.48 0.80 -12.91
CA TYR A 51 31.59 2.25 -13.06
C TYR A 51 31.06 2.63 -14.43
N VAL A 52 30.07 3.52 -14.43
CA VAL A 52 29.43 4.01 -15.64
C VAL A 52 29.53 5.53 -15.64
N HIS A 53 30.02 6.10 -16.74
CA HIS A 53 30.00 7.53 -16.98
C HIS A 53 29.03 7.86 -18.09
N ILE A 54 28.56 9.11 -18.08
CA ILE A 54 27.66 9.64 -19.09
C ILE A 54 28.40 10.73 -19.82
N LEU A 55 28.58 10.54 -21.12
CA LEU A 55 29.08 11.58 -22.02
C LEU A 55 27.90 12.51 -22.32
N LYS A 56 27.81 13.61 -21.55
CA LYS A 56 26.64 14.50 -21.54
C LYS A 56 26.36 15.17 -22.89
N ASP A 57 27.41 15.37 -23.68
CA ASP A 57 27.42 15.97 -25.01
C ASP A 57 26.75 15.09 -26.07
N VAL A 58 26.86 13.76 -25.93
CA VAL A 58 26.28 12.77 -26.86
C VAL A 58 25.16 11.93 -26.23
N GLY A 59 24.88 12.10 -24.94
CA GLY A 59 23.88 11.31 -24.20
C GLY A 59 24.23 9.82 -24.05
N LEU A 60 25.47 9.44 -24.31
CA LEU A 60 25.90 8.04 -24.32
C LEU A 60 26.39 7.60 -22.93
N TRP A 61 26.03 6.38 -22.54
CA TRP A 61 26.52 5.73 -21.33
C TRP A 61 27.72 4.85 -21.67
N THR A 62 28.84 5.05 -20.98
CA THR A 62 30.07 4.28 -21.18
C THR A 62 30.48 3.60 -19.89
N ILE A 63 30.68 2.29 -19.95
CA ILE A 63 31.27 1.52 -18.85
C ILE A 63 32.79 1.79 -18.85
N SER A 64 33.31 2.43 -17.81
CA SER A 64 34.75 2.74 -17.72
C SER A 64 35.56 1.69 -16.97
N LYS A 65 34.92 1.02 -16.00
CA LYS A 65 35.61 0.04 -15.15
C LYS A 65 34.62 -0.97 -14.61
N VAL A 66 35.03 -2.23 -14.61
CA VAL A 66 34.28 -3.33 -14.01
C VAL A 66 35.18 -4.02 -12.99
N ILE A 67 34.70 -4.15 -11.76
CA ILE A 67 35.31 -4.95 -10.69
C ILE A 67 34.39 -6.14 -10.47
N LEU A 68 34.88 -7.35 -10.73
CA LEU A 68 34.11 -8.60 -10.61
C LEU A 68 34.36 -9.36 -9.31
N ASN A 69 35.28 -8.88 -8.46
CA ASN A 69 35.66 -9.59 -7.24
C ASN A 69 34.49 -9.59 -6.25
N HIS A 70 34.03 -10.77 -5.86
CA HIS A 70 33.04 -10.95 -4.81
C HIS A 70 33.70 -11.48 -3.55
N SER A 71 33.19 -11.10 -2.38
CA SER A 71 33.61 -11.64 -1.09
C SER A 71 32.97 -13.01 -0.77
N HIS A 72 32.13 -13.52 -1.67
CA HIS A 72 31.45 -14.81 -1.56
C HIS A 72 31.22 -15.41 -2.95
N PRO A 73 30.95 -16.72 -3.06
CA PRO A 73 30.51 -17.33 -4.31
C PRO A 73 29.23 -16.66 -4.83
N CYS A 74 29.19 -16.40 -6.14
CA CYS A 74 27.96 -15.95 -6.78
C CYS A 74 26.96 -17.13 -6.84
N CYS A 75 25.69 -16.89 -6.52
CA CYS A 75 24.63 -17.91 -6.57
C CYS A 75 23.64 -17.56 -7.69
N PRO A 76 23.99 -17.85 -8.96
CA PRO A 76 23.10 -17.56 -10.10
C PRO A 76 21.75 -18.27 -9.98
N ASP A 77 21.71 -19.46 -9.39
CA ASP A 77 20.51 -20.26 -9.15
C ASP A 77 19.45 -19.58 -8.25
N ARG A 78 19.78 -18.45 -7.61
CA ARG A 78 18.84 -17.67 -6.79
C ARG A 78 18.48 -16.32 -7.42
N ALA A 79 18.97 -16.02 -8.61
CA ALA A 79 18.71 -14.75 -9.30
C ALA A 79 17.21 -14.56 -9.57
N GLU A 80 16.49 -15.63 -9.89
CA GLU A 80 15.03 -15.61 -10.11
C GLU A 80 14.24 -15.17 -8.87
N MET A 81 14.81 -15.35 -7.67
CA MET A 81 14.17 -14.90 -6.43
C MET A 81 14.33 -13.40 -6.18
N LEU A 82 15.10 -12.67 -6.99
CA LEU A 82 15.21 -11.21 -6.88
C LEU A 82 13.86 -10.59 -7.20
N LYS A 83 13.50 -9.55 -6.43
CA LYS A 83 12.20 -8.87 -6.55
C LYS A 83 11.84 -8.46 -7.98
N GLN A 84 12.84 -8.09 -8.80
CA GLN A 84 12.65 -7.67 -10.19
C GLN A 84 12.29 -8.80 -11.16
N HIS A 85 12.49 -10.06 -10.76
CA HIS A 85 12.16 -11.25 -11.56
C HIS A 85 10.93 -11.98 -11.01
N ARG A 86 10.31 -11.47 -9.94
CA ARG A 86 9.13 -12.08 -9.33
C ARG A 86 7.85 -11.50 -9.89
N GLU A 87 7.01 -12.35 -10.45
CA GLU A 87 5.74 -11.97 -11.06
C GLU A 87 4.64 -12.95 -10.69
N LEU A 88 3.44 -12.40 -10.44
CA LEU A 88 2.20 -13.15 -10.29
C LEU A 88 1.45 -13.09 -11.63
N ASN A 89 1.05 -14.24 -12.16
CA ASN A 89 0.25 -14.31 -13.37
C ASN A 89 -1.25 -14.29 -13.06
N MET A 90 -2.09 -14.16 -14.09
CA MET A 90 -3.55 -14.08 -13.96
C MET A 90 -4.17 -15.29 -13.24
N PHE A 91 -3.67 -16.49 -13.50
CA PHE A 91 -4.16 -17.70 -12.83
C PHE A 91 -3.88 -17.67 -11.32
N VAL A 92 -2.69 -17.19 -10.93
CA VAL A 92 -2.31 -17.02 -9.52
C VAL A 92 -3.21 -15.99 -8.85
N TYR A 93 -3.49 -14.84 -9.49
CA TYR A 93 -4.42 -13.84 -8.95
C TYR A 93 -5.82 -14.42 -8.70
N HIS A 94 -6.41 -15.06 -9.70
CA HIS A 94 -7.74 -15.66 -9.58
C HIS A 94 -7.83 -16.70 -8.45
N THR A 95 -6.79 -17.50 -8.30
CA THR A 95 -6.70 -18.52 -7.24
C THR A 95 -6.58 -17.87 -5.86
N ILE A 96 -5.77 -16.81 -5.72
CA ILE A 96 -5.65 -16.06 -4.46
C ILE A 96 -7.00 -15.45 -4.07
N GLU A 97 -7.71 -14.81 -4.99
CA GLU A 97 -9.03 -14.22 -4.74
C GLU A 97 -10.06 -15.27 -4.33
N THR A 98 -10.06 -16.43 -4.99
CA THR A 98 -10.96 -17.54 -4.66
C THR A 98 -10.70 -18.05 -3.24
N HIS A 99 -9.43 -18.20 -2.88
CA HIS A 99 -9.03 -18.63 -1.54
C HIS A 99 -9.35 -17.58 -0.47
N GLU A 100 -9.20 -16.30 -0.78
CA GLU A 100 -9.57 -15.21 0.14
C GLU A 100 -11.09 -15.18 0.39
N LYS A 101 -11.90 -15.33 -0.66
CA LYS A 101 -13.37 -15.49 -0.53
C LYS A 101 -13.75 -16.68 0.33
N ALA A 102 -12.98 -17.77 0.25
CA ALA A 102 -13.13 -18.95 1.09
C ALA A 102 -12.50 -18.82 2.50
N ARG A 103 -11.94 -17.65 2.85
CA ARG A 103 -11.24 -17.35 4.11
C ARG A 103 -10.09 -18.31 4.41
N ILE A 104 -9.40 -18.78 3.36
CA ILE A 104 -8.21 -19.63 3.49
C ILE A 104 -7.01 -18.74 3.82
N SER A 105 -6.31 -19.07 4.90
CA SER A 105 -5.13 -18.31 5.34
C SER A 105 -4.08 -18.20 4.23
N VAL A 106 -3.43 -17.03 4.12
CA VAL A 106 -2.33 -16.76 3.17
C VAL A 106 -1.27 -17.87 3.11
N ARG A 107 -0.87 -18.41 4.27
CA ARG A 107 0.10 -19.51 4.33
C ARG A 107 -0.40 -20.75 3.60
N LYS A 108 -1.65 -21.15 3.80
CA LYS A 108 -2.26 -22.31 3.11
C LYS A 108 -2.41 -22.05 1.61
N THR A 109 -2.79 -20.83 1.22
CA THR A 109 -2.86 -20.41 -0.18
C THR A 109 -1.49 -20.48 -0.86
N TYR A 110 -0.44 -20.01 -0.21
CA TYR A 110 0.91 -20.15 -0.75
C TYR A 110 1.34 -21.62 -0.84
N GLN A 111 1.07 -22.41 0.20
CA GLN A 111 1.40 -23.83 0.22
C GLN A 111 0.66 -24.65 -0.85
N SER A 112 -0.56 -24.28 -1.24
CA SER A 112 -1.25 -24.96 -2.35
C SER A 112 -0.53 -24.75 -3.68
N PHE A 113 0.04 -23.56 -3.92
CA PHE A 113 0.87 -23.33 -5.11
C PHE A 113 2.16 -24.13 -5.07
N VAL A 114 2.81 -24.19 -3.91
CA VAL A 114 4.03 -25.00 -3.72
C VAL A 114 3.75 -26.48 -3.96
N ALA A 115 2.61 -26.98 -3.45
CA ALA A 115 2.19 -28.35 -3.68
C ALA A 115 1.90 -28.63 -5.15
N ALA A 116 1.25 -27.70 -5.86
CA ALA A 116 0.95 -27.83 -7.29
C ALA A 116 2.20 -27.78 -8.18
N ALA A 117 3.16 -26.92 -7.84
CA ALA A 117 4.42 -26.77 -8.58
C ALA A 117 5.50 -27.78 -8.16
N GLY A 118 5.27 -28.54 -7.09
CA GLY A 118 6.19 -29.55 -6.56
C GLY A 118 7.35 -29.00 -5.73
N SER A 119 7.68 -27.72 -5.83
CA SER A 119 8.65 -27.07 -4.95
C SER A 119 8.53 -25.55 -4.89
N HIS A 120 9.13 -24.94 -3.87
CA HIS A 120 9.25 -23.48 -3.78
C HIS A 120 10.08 -22.86 -4.92
N ARG A 121 10.99 -23.63 -5.52
CA ARG A 121 11.92 -23.13 -6.56
C ARG A 121 11.24 -22.98 -7.91
N GLU A 122 10.17 -23.74 -8.13
CA GLU A 122 9.39 -23.72 -9.36
C GLU A 122 8.41 -22.53 -9.41
N LEU A 123 8.25 -21.81 -8.29
CA LEU A 123 7.41 -20.62 -8.23
C LEU A 123 8.23 -19.37 -8.51
N SER A 124 7.72 -18.54 -9.42
CA SER A 124 8.23 -17.19 -9.69
C SER A 124 7.94 -16.18 -8.56
N PHE A 125 7.32 -16.58 -7.45
CA PHE A 125 6.88 -15.69 -6.39
C PHE A 125 6.99 -16.34 -5.00
N ILE A 126 6.99 -15.51 -3.96
CA ILE A 126 7.07 -15.95 -2.56
C ILE A 126 5.78 -15.63 -1.80
N GLU A 127 5.60 -16.24 -0.63
CA GLU A 127 4.43 -15.98 0.25
C GLU A 127 4.20 -14.48 0.50
N LYS A 128 5.29 -13.71 0.61
CA LYS A 128 5.22 -12.26 0.80
C LYS A 128 4.52 -11.56 -0.37
N ASP A 129 4.70 -12.04 -1.60
CA ASP A 129 4.06 -11.43 -2.78
C ASP A 129 2.55 -11.70 -2.76
N VAL A 130 2.10 -12.90 -2.33
CA VAL A 130 0.68 -13.22 -2.08
C VAL A 130 0.09 -12.31 -1.00
N ARG A 131 0.79 -12.15 0.12
CA ARG A 131 0.36 -11.25 1.21
C ARG A 131 0.20 -9.81 0.71
N ASN A 132 1.19 -9.31 -0.03
CA ASN A 132 1.15 -7.95 -0.58
C ASN A 132 -0.02 -7.76 -1.56
N TYR A 133 -0.38 -8.79 -2.34
CA TYR A 133 -1.52 -8.72 -3.24
C TYR A 133 -2.84 -8.60 -2.46
N ILE A 134 -3.07 -9.47 -1.49
CA ILE A 134 -4.29 -9.45 -0.68
C ILE A 134 -4.46 -8.10 0.03
N THR A 135 -3.40 -7.62 0.68
CA THR A 135 -3.45 -6.33 1.38
C THR A 135 -3.70 -5.16 0.43
N ARG A 136 -3.08 -5.14 -0.76
CA ARG A 136 -3.15 -3.97 -1.66
C ARG A 136 -4.38 -3.96 -2.56
N GLU A 137 -4.79 -5.11 -3.08
CA GLU A 137 -5.81 -5.19 -4.14
C GLU A 137 -7.14 -5.72 -3.59
N VAL A 138 -7.10 -6.66 -2.64
CA VAL A 138 -8.33 -7.29 -2.14
C VAL A 138 -8.94 -6.48 -1.01
N TRP A 139 -8.14 -6.05 -0.03
CA TRP A 139 -8.66 -5.30 1.11
C TRP A 139 -8.90 -3.83 0.77
N ASN A 140 -7.98 -3.14 0.09
CA ASN A 140 -8.24 -1.76 -0.36
C ASN A 140 -9.40 -1.68 -1.37
N GLY A 141 -9.66 -2.77 -2.11
CA GLY A 141 -10.82 -2.87 -3.00
C GLY A 141 -12.14 -3.17 -2.27
N SER A 142 -12.11 -3.73 -1.05
CA SER A 142 -13.30 -4.15 -0.30
C SER A 142 -13.81 -3.13 0.73
N GLU A 143 -13.03 -2.11 1.10
CA GLU A 143 -13.48 -1.08 2.05
C GLU A 143 -14.78 -0.40 1.60
N GLN A 144 -14.94 -0.21 0.28
CA GLN A 144 -16.17 0.29 -0.35
C GLN A 144 -17.36 -0.67 -0.23
N ASP A 145 -17.12 -1.98 -0.12
CA ASP A 145 -18.16 -3.00 0.02
C ASP A 145 -18.58 -3.12 1.50
N ASP A 146 -17.63 -3.01 2.42
CA ASP A 146 -17.89 -3.09 3.86
C ASP A 146 -18.77 -1.93 4.36
N ALA A 147 -18.50 -0.70 3.91
CA ALA A 147 -19.32 0.47 4.25
C ALA A 147 -20.76 0.33 3.73
N LYS A 148 -20.94 -0.22 2.52
CA LYS A 148 -22.26 -0.48 1.92
C LYS A 148 -23.02 -1.58 2.66
N GLU A 149 -22.33 -2.64 3.08
CA GLU A 149 -22.97 -3.71 3.86
C GLU A 149 -23.34 -3.26 5.26
N PHE A 150 -22.54 -2.38 5.86
CA PHE A 150 -22.88 -1.73 7.13
C PHE A 150 -24.11 -0.83 6.98
N GLU A 151 -24.18 -0.02 5.92
CA GLU A 151 -25.38 0.79 5.61
C GLU A 151 -26.62 -0.10 5.42
N LYS A 152 -26.53 -1.17 4.62
CA LYS A 152 -27.64 -2.13 4.45
C LYS A 152 -28.05 -2.78 5.78
N TYR A 153 -27.11 -3.03 6.69
CA TYR A 153 -27.44 -3.53 8.02
C TYR A 153 -28.26 -2.51 8.82
N LEU A 154 -27.83 -1.25 8.88
CA LEU A 154 -28.56 -0.18 9.59
C LEU A 154 -29.96 0.04 9.00
N LEU A 155 -30.10 0.00 7.68
CA LEU A 155 -31.38 0.05 6.99
C LEU A 155 -32.30 -1.10 7.40
N ARG A 156 -31.80 -2.34 7.41
CA ARG A 156 -32.58 -3.51 7.87
C ARG A 156 -33.02 -3.39 9.33
N MET A 157 -32.19 -2.77 10.19
CA MET A 157 -32.55 -2.53 11.59
C MET A 157 -33.66 -1.48 11.70
N LYS A 158 -33.62 -0.42 10.89
CA LYS A 158 -34.67 0.60 10.79
C LYS A 158 -35.99 0.05 10.25
N GLU A 159 -35.95 -0.83 9.26
CA GLU A 159 -37.14 -1.49 8.72
C GLU A 159 -37.82 -2.39 9.76
N LYS A 160 -37.03 -3.15 10.54
CA LYS A 160 -37.56 -4.02 11.60
C LYS A 160 -38.12 -3.25 12.79
N ASN A 161 -37.60 -2.07 13.06
CA ASN A 161 -38.00 -1.25 14.19
C ASN A 161 -37.95 0.23 13.81
N GLN A 162 -39.12 0.84 13.60
CA GLN A 162 -39.22 2.25 13.23
C GLN A 162 -38.63 3.20 14.29
N ASN A 163 -38.52 2.76 15.54
CA ASN A 163 -37.92 3.51 16.64
C ASN A 163 -36.39 3.36 16.72
N PHE A 164 -35.77 2.54 15.86
CA PHE A 164 -34.33 2.54 15.66
C PHE A 164 -33.90 3.84 14.97
N PHE A 165 -32.80 4.44 15.41
CA PHE A 165 -32.23 5.64 14.80
C PHE A 165 -30.82 5.33 14.30
N PHE A 166 -30.44 5.87 13.15
CA PHE A 166 -29.06 5.91 12.72
C PHE A 166 -28.79 7.14 11.85
N ASP A 167 -27.54 7.58 11.87
CA ASP A 167 -26.97 8.58 10.97
C ASP A 167 -25.60 8.07 10.52
N LEU A 168 -25.39 7.98 9.21
CA LEU A 168 -24.18 7.43 8.60
C LEU A 168 -23.66 8.42 7.56
N ASN A 169 -22.47 8.96 7.81
CA ASN A 169 -21.78 9.88 6.92
C ASN A 169 -20.55 9.20 6.32
N LEU A 170 -20.51 9.11 4.99
CA LEU A 170 -19.38 8.56 4.23
C LEU A 170 -18.51 9.68 3.61
N GLU A 171 -17.22 9.42 3.44
CA GLU A 171 -16.33 10.29 2.66
C GLU A 171 -16.43 10.01 1.15
N GLY A 172 -15.72 10.81 0.33
CA GLY A 172 -15.78 10.68 -1.13
C GLY A 172 -15.25 9.35 -1.68
N ASP A 173 -14.41 8.65 -0.92
CA ASP A 173 -13.93 7.29 -1.22
C ASP A 173 -14.85 6.20 -0.67
N HIS A 174 -15.99 6.57 -0.08
CA HIS A 174 -16.98 5.73 0.60
C HIS A 174 -16.49 5.10 1.92
N SER A 175 -15.39 5.59 2.50
CA SER A 175 -15.02 5.26 3.87
C SER A 175 -15.99 5.91 4.88
N ILE A 176 -16.15 5.30 6.06
CA ILE A 176 -17.06 5.82 7.10
C ILE A 176 -16.37 6.97 7.84
N LYS A 177 -16.95 8.18 7.75
CA LYS A 177 -16.49 9.36 8.49
C LYS A 177 -17.07 9.43 9.89
N HIS A 178 -18.39 9.27 9.98
CA HIS A 178 -19.14 9.27 11.23
C HIS A 178 -20.28 8.26 11.14
N ALA A 179 -20.49 7.49 12.20
CA ALA A 179 -21.62 6.60 12.34
C ALA A 179 -22.22 6.76 13.75
N LEU A 180 -23.52 7.02 13.81
CA LEU A 180 -24.30 7.02 15.03
C LEU A 180 -25.47 6.06 14.85
N TRP A 181 -25.77 5.24 15.85
CA TRP A 181 -27.00 4.48 15.88
C TRP A 181 -27.50 4.31 17.33
N ALA A 182 -28.80 4.19 17.47
CA ALA A 182 -29.47 3.94 18.74
C ALA A 182 -30.65 3.01 18.49
N ASP A 183 -30.72 1.90 19.23
CA ASP A 183 -31.92 1.07 19.23
C ASP A 183 -33.01 1.69 20.12
N ALA A 184 -34.27 1.33 19.85
CA ALA A 184 -35.41 1.91 20.55
C ALA A 184 -35.35 1.78 22.08
N ARG A 185 -34.76 0.69 22.60
CA ARG A 185 -34.61 0.51 24.05
C ARG A 185 -33.53 1.43 24.58
N SER A 186 -32.42 1.55 23.87
CA SER A 186 -31.34 2.48 24.25
C SER A 186 -31.83 3.94 24.26
N SER A 187 -32.68 4.34 23.31
CA SER A 187 -33.27 5.68 23.29
C SER A 187 -34.18 5.94 24.48
N VAL A 188 -35.07 4.99 24.82
CA VAL A 188 -35.96 5.10 25.98
C VAL A 188 -35.18 5.05 27.30
N ALA A 189 -34.13 4.23 27.36
CA ALA A 189 -33.25 4.17 28.53
C ALA A 189 -32.49 5.49 28.72
N CYS A 190 -32.02 6.12 27.64
CA CYS A 190 -31.38 7.45 27.71
C CYS A 190 -32.35 8.52 28.20
N GLU A 191 -33.61 8.52 27.75
CA GLU A 191 -34.63 9.43 28.25
C GLU A 191 -34.91 9.23 29.76
N TYR A 192 -34.93 7.97 30.21
CA TYR A 192 -35.23 7.62 31.60
C TYR A 192 -34.05 7.85 32.56
N PHE A 193 -32.83 7.45 32.16
CA PHE A 193 -31.63 7.49 33.01
C PHE A 193 -30.76 8.74 32.79
N GLY A 194 -31.05 9.56 31.78
CA GLY A 194 -30.22 10.70 31.35
C GLY A 194 -29.13 10.31 30.36
N ASP A 195 -28.18 11.22 30.08
CA ASP A 195 -27.11 11.03 29.10
C ASP A 195 -26.24 9.80 29.41
N VAL A 196 -26.54 8.67 28.77
CA VAL A 196 -25.72 7.45 28.81
C VAL A 196 -24.82 7.43 27.58
N ILE A 197 -23.56 7.81 27.77
CA ILE A 197 -22.52 7.65 26.74
C ILE A 197 -21.85 6.29 26.93
N SER A 198 -22.12 5.36 26.02
CA SER A 198 -21.37 4.10 25.95
C SER A 198 -20.24 4.25 24.94
N PHE A 199 -18.99 4.21 25.41
CA PHE A 199 -17.82 4.14 24.54
C PHE A 199 -17.53 2.67 24.23
N ASP A 200 -17.75 2.26 22.98
CA ASP A 200 -17.20 1.00 22.50
C ASP A 200 -15.69 1.16 22.32
N THR A 201 -14.91 0.60 23.25
CA THR A 201 -13.44 0.71 23.23
C THR A 201 -12.78 -0.26 22.25
N THR A 202 -13.56 -0.94 21.41
CA THR A 202 -13.07 -1.97 20.49
C THR A 202 -12.35 -1.43 19.24
N TYR A 203 -12.28 -0.11 19.05
CA TYR A 203 -11.59 0.48 17.88
C TYR A 203 -10.06 0.59 18.00
N ASN A 204 -9.42 0.02 19.03
CA ASN A 204 -7.95 0.14 19.20
C ASN A 204 -7.17 -1.17 19.44
N THR A 205 -7.75 -2.35 19.17
CA THR A 205 -6.99 -3.61 19.19
C THR A 205 -6.32 -3.95 17.86
N ASN A 206 -6.59 -3.22 16.78
CA ASN A 206 -5.85 -3.37 15.52
C ASN A 206 -4.71 -2.34 15.48
N ARG A 207 -3.48 -2.82 15.67
CA ARG A 207 -2.23 -2.02 15.68
C ARG A 207 -2.01 -1.36 14.31
N TYR A 208 -2.66 -0.22 14.05
CA TYR A 208 -2.27 0.70 12.98
C TYR A 208 -1.29 1.72 13.53
N SER A 209 -0.04 1.31 13.69
CA SER A 209 1.07 2.25 13.79
C SER A 209 1.33 2.84 12.40
N VAL A 210 0.63 3.92 12.06
CA VAL A 210 1.04 4.81 10.98
C VAL A 210 2.19 5.65 11.56
N HIS A 211 3.42 5.33 11.17
CA HIS A 211 4.55 6.18 11.51
C HIS A 211 4.44 7.49 10.72
N PRO A 212 4.49 8.66 11.36
CA PRO A 212 4.60 9.93 10.65
C PRO A 212 6.05 10.12 10.15
N ASN A 213 6.14 10.37 8.84
CA ASN A 213 7.20 10.96 8.00
C ASN A 213 8.67 10.87 8.45
#